data_AF-A0A939VTM2-F1
#
_entry.id   AF-A0A939VTM2-F1
#
_cell.length_a   1.000
_cell.length_b   1.000
_cell.length_c   1.000
_cell.angle_alpha   90.00
_cell.angle_beta   90.00
_cell.angle_gamma   90.00
#
_symmetry.space_group_name_H-M   'P 1'
#
loop_
_entity.id
_entity.type
_entity.pdbx_description
1 polymer ?
#
loop_
_entity_poly.entity_id
_entity_poly.type
_entity_poly.pdbx_seq_one_letter_code
_entity_poly.pdbx_strand_id
1 'polypeptide(L)'
;MKNLILRPEQPGRYHDMEELVREAFWDRFSPGCSEHLVVHDLRTSASAVPELCLAAELDGELAGGIWYARAALRHPDGSETPVLTMGPVAVRPDLQGQGIGSELIRRTLRSAAGRACAVIIYGNPAYYRRFGFRSASEFGITDSSGSECPAILVFPMGEVPSGAFDEGPVYQVTPEKVRAFDRTFPHRQKHLRSGQLFWVPPGPPPEDPLLKKSRELRDCASRFLKSSGILEAWESIGGAVRCVGSYRSDLMMKDRDIDLHIYTETLDPAQSLNALRALACSPRTRKLTYINGAATDEHCLEWHLQMADADGELWTVDMIQILAGSRLDGFFEDTTEAIIDALTPETRRRILELKAAAPDDAKICGIEFYQAVLAGSVTNWDEFQQWRRHRSPESLFNWRP
;
A
#
# COMPACT_ATOMS: atom_id res chain seq x y z
N MET A 1 -2.08 -26.56 -48.63
CA MET A 1 -1.45 -26.77 -47.30
C MET A 1 -1.15 -25.39 -46.75
N LYS A 2 -1.58 -25.07 -45.53
CA LYS A 2 -1.23 -23.79 -44.91
C LYS A 2 0.29 -23.75 -44.70
N ASN A 3 0.95 -22.70 -45.17
CA ASN A 3 2.40 -22.57 -45.08
C ASN A 3 2.77 -21.87 -43.76
N LEU A 4 3.18 -22.65 -42.76
CA LEU A 4 3.66 -22.12 -41.48
C LEU A 4 5.18 -21.92 -41.52
N ILE A 5 5.61 -20.68 -41.34
CA ILE A 5 7.03 -20.30 -41.29
C ILE A 5 7.35 -19.81 -39.87
N LEU A 6 8.42 -20.33 -39.28
CA LEU A 6 8.96 -19.87 -38.01
C LEU A 6 10.28 -19.14 -38.25
N ARG A 7 10.42 -17.91 -37.76
CA ARG A 7 11.59 -17.07 -37.98
C ARG A 7 11.79 -16.07 -36.84
N PRO A 8 12.99 -15.48 -36.67
CA PRO A 8 13.19 -14.39 -35.70
C PRO A 8 12.22 -13.22 -35.95
N GLU A 9 11.85 -12.50 -34.89
CA GLU A 9 11.04 -11.29 -35.01
C GLU A 9 11.73 -10.23 -35.88
N GLN A 10 10.93 -9.38 -36.53
CA GLN A 10 11.42 -8.25 -37.30
C GLN A 10 11.08 -6.93 -36.61
N PRO A 11 12.02 -5.97 -36.49
CA PRO A 11 11.76 -4.67 -35.87
C PRO A 11 10.54 -3.93 -36.42
N GLY A 12 10.30 -4.01 -37.72
CA GLY A 12 9.13 -3.40 -38.37
C GLY A 12 7.77 -4.02 -38.02
N ARG A 13 7.75 -5.13 -37.26
CA ARG A 13 6.55 -5.89 -36.88
C ARG A 13 6.34 -5.98 -35.37
N TYR A 14 7.14 -5.25 -34.59
CA TYR A 14 7.11 -5.33 -33.12
C TYR A 14 5.77 -4.91 -32.53
N HIS A 15 5.19 -3.82 -32.99
CA HIS A 15 3.89 -3.34 -32.51
C HIS A 15 2.76 -4.30 -32.87
N ASP A 16 2.72 -4.81 -34.11
CA ASP A 16 1.76 -5.84 -34.56
C ASP A 16 1.82 -7.10 -33.68
N MET A 17 3.04 -7.49 -33.27
CA MET A 17 3.25 -8.63 -32.39
C MET A 17 2.81 -8.35 -30.94
N GLU A 18 3.08 -7.15 -30.42
CA GLU A 18 2.61 -6.73 -29.09
C GLU A 18 1.08 -6.70 -29.04
N GLU A 19 0.43 -6.20 -30.10
CA GLU A 19 -1.02 -6.22 -30.22
C GLU A 19 -1.56 -7.65 -30.28
N LEU A 20 -0.96 -8.53 -31.08
CA LEU A 20 -1.33 -9.96 -31.12
C LEU A 20 -1.19 -10.62 -29.74
N VAL A 21 -0.09 -10.36 -29.02
CA VAL A 21 0.13 -10.89 -27.67
C VAL A 21 -0.95 -10.35 -26.73
N ARG A 22 -1.24 -9.05 -26.78
CA ARG A 22 -2.30 -8.43 -26.00
C ARG A 22 -3.64 -9.10 -26.27
N GLU A 23 -3.98 -9.37 -27.53
CA GLU A 23 -5.22 -10.07 -27.89
C GLU A 23 -5.27 -11.52 -27.42
N ALA A 24 -4.15 -12.24 -27.48
CA ALA A 24 -4.07 -13.63 -27.05
C ALA A 24 -4.24 -13.81 -25.52
N PHE A 25 -3.84 -12.80 -24.74
CA PHE A 25 -3.83 -12.86 -23.27
C PHE A 25 -4.89 -11.99 -22.59
N TRP A 26 -5.59 -11.10 -23.31
CA TRP A 26 -6.58 -10.19 -22.71
C TRP A 26 -7.66 -10.94 -21.93
N ASP A 27 -7.81 -10.60 -20.64
CA ASP A 27 -8.73 -11.23 -19.69
C ASP A 27 -8.52 -12.74 -19.48
N ARG A 28 -7.39 -13.32 -19.93
CA ARG A 28 -7.15 -14.77 -19.90
C ARG A 28 -6.83 -15.29 -18.50
N PHE A 29 -6.01 -14.55 -17.75
CA PHE A 29 -5.51 -14.93 -16.43
C PHE A 29 -5.82 -13.92 -15.32
N SER A 30 -6.09 -12.68 -15.70
CA SER A 30 -6.52 -11.54 -14.87
C SER A 30 -7.26 -10.54 -15.76
N PRO A 31 -8.03 -9.57 -15.22
CA PRO A 31 -8.58 -8.48 -16.04
C PRO A 31 -7.49 -7.70 -16.79
N GLY A 32 -7.59 -7.62 -18.12
CA GLY A 32 -6.51 -7.15 -18.99
C GLY A 32 -5.40 -8.18 -19.17
N CYS A 33 -4.17 -7.74 -19.42
CA CYS A 33 -2.97 -8.58 -19.51
C CYS A 33 -1.71 -7.71 -19.35
N SER A 34 -0.54 -8.34 -19.21
CA SER A 34 0.76 -7.65 -19.15
C SER A 34 1.83 -8.25 -20.06
N GLU A 35 1.51 -9.36 -20.72
CA GLU A 35 2.41 -10.14 -21.55
C GLU A 35 2.95 -9.35 -22.75
N HIS A 36 2.16 -8.40 -23.29
CA HIS A 36 2.61 -7.51 -24.36
C HIS A 36 3.70 -6.53 -23.90
N LEU A 37 3.62 -6.06 -22.66
CA LEU A 37 4.70 -5.27 -22.05
C LEU A 37 5.95 -6.12 -21.79
N VAL A 38 5.79 -7.36 -21.32
CA VAL A 38 6.94 -8.27 -21.13
C VAL A 38 7.66 -8.51 -22.45
N VAL A 39 6.93 -8.75 -23.55
CA VAL A 39 7.53 -8.88 -24.89
C VAL A 39 8.25 -7.60 -25.30
N HIS A 40 7.66 -6.43 -25.06
CA HIS A 40 8.30 -5.14 -25.34
C HIS A 40 9.63 -4.99 -24.61
N ASP A 41 9.63 -5.19 -23.29
CA ASP A 41 10.80 -5.04 -22.43
C ASP A 41 11.88 -6.09 -22.73
N LEU A 42 11.48 -7.32 -23.08
CA LEU A 42 12.40 -8.41 -23.45
C LEU A 42 13.32 -8.04 -24.61
N ARG A 43 12.85 -7.27 -25.61
CA ARG A 43 13.67 -6.94 -26.79
C ARG A 43 14.90 -6.10 -26.49
N THR A 44 14.89 -5.38 -25.38
CA THR A 44 16.03 -4.56 -24.91
C THR A 44 16.70 -5.12 -23.65
N SER A 45 16.14 -6.20 -23.10
CA SER A 45 16.64 -6.82 -21.88
C SER A 45 17.95 -7.56 -22.11
N ALA A 46 18.92 -7.31 -21.22
CA ALA A 46 20.15 -8.07 -21.16
C ALA A 46 19.94 -9.55 -20.78
N SER A 47 18.72 -9.97 -20.41
CA SER A 47 18.40 -11.37 -20.14
C SER A 47 17.85 -12.11 -21.36
N ALA A 48 17.51 -11.42 -22.44
CA ALA A 48 16.90 -12.05 -23.62
C ALA A 48 17.81 -13.11 -24.24
N VAL A 49 17.18 -14.11 -24.86
CA VAL A 49 17.85 -15.10 -25.73
C VAL A 49 17.26 -15.01 -27.13
N PRO A 50 17.68 -14.00 -27.93
CA PRO A 50 17.04 -13.66 -29.21
C PRO A 50 17.00 -14.83 -30.20
N GLU A 51 17.95 -15.76 -30.13
CA GLU A 51 18.03 -16.92 -31.04
C GLU A 51 16.90 -17.94 -30.79
N LEU A 52 16.22 -17.85 -29.65
CA LEU A 52 15.07 -18.68 -29.29
C LEU A 52 13.74 -17.92 -29.36
N CYS A 53 13.78 -16.59 -29.59
CA CYS A 53 12.58 -15.78 -29.77
C CYS A 53 12.13 -15.85 -31.24
N LEU A 54 10.97 -16.46 -31.50
CA LEU A 54 10.48 -16.70 -32.86
C LEU A 54 9.08 -16.13 -33.06
N ALA A 55 8.86 -15.51 -34.22
CA ALA A 55 7.54 -15.24 -34.78
C ALA A 55 7.09 -16.43 -35.65
N ALA A 56 5.79 -16.72 -35.61
CA ALA A 56 5.10 -17.63 -36.50
C ALA A 56 4.31 -16.83 -37.54
N GLU A 57 4.49 -17.16 -38.81
CA GLU A 57 3.70 -16.62 -39.91
C GLU A 57 2.97 -17.74 -40.64
N LEU A 58 1.67 -17.57 -40.82
CA LEU A 58 0.80 -18.51 -41.52
C LEU A 58 0.34 -17.85 -42.81
N ASP A 59 0.75 -18.40 -43.94
CA ASP A 59 0.42 -17.87 -45.27
C ASP A 59 0.83 -16.39 -45.44
N GLY A 60 1.95 -15.99 -44.82
CA GLY A 60 2.50 -14.63 -44.86
C GLY A 60 1.99 -13.68 -43.76
N GLU A 61 0.96 -14.09 -43.01
CA GLU A 61 0.35 -13.28 -41.96
C GLU A 61 0.84 -13.66 -40.56
N LEU A 62 0.94 -12.66 -39.67
CA LEU A 62 1.39 -12.90 -38.30
C LEU A 62 0.39 -13.77 -37.54
N ALA A 63 0.87 -14.89 -37.01
CA ALA A 63 0.04 -15.93 -36.41
C ALA A 63 0.35 -16.19 -34.92
N GLY A 64 1.55 -15.85 -34.45
CA GLY A 64 1.94 -16.04 -33.06
C GLY A 64 3.41 -15.78 -32.81
N GLY A 65 3.85 -15.98 -31.58
CA GLY A 65 5.24 -15.83 -31.17
C GLY A 65 5.57 -16.58 -29.89
N ILE A 66 6.87 -16.72 -29.64
CA ILE A 66 7.44 -17.34 -28.44
C ILE A 66 8.71 -16.58 -28.05
N TRP A 67 8.91 -16.39 -26.74
CA TRP A 67 10.05 -15.64 -26.21
C TRP A 67 10.78 -16.42 -25.13
N TYR A 68 12.06 -16.11 -24.98
CA TYR A 68 12.97 -16.74 -24.02
C TYR A 68 13.85 -15.71 -23.33
N ALA A 69 14.12 -15.96 -22.05
CA ALA A 69 15.09 -15.23 -21.27
C ALA A 69 15.97 -16.17 -20.43
N ARG A 70 17.13 -15.67 -20.03
CA ARG A 70 17.98 -16.26 -18.99
C ARG A 70 17.30 -16.04 -17.64
N ALA A 71 17.30 -17.09 -16.83
CA ALA A 71 16.77 -17.13 -15.48
C ALA A 71 17.73 -17.94 -14.58
N ALA A 72 17.43 -18.05 -13.29
CA ALA A 72 18.28 -18.77 -12.35
C ALA A 72 17.46 -19.62 -11.37
N LEU A 73 18.08 -20.72 -10.92
CA LEU A 73 17.71 -21.40 -9.69
C LEU A 73 18.64 -20.90 -8.59
N ARG A 74 18.08 -20.27 -7.55
CA ARG A 74 18.82 -19.80 -6.37
C ARG A 74 18.92 -20.92 -5.33
N HIS A 75 20.13 -21.16 -4.85
CA HIS A 75 20.42 -22.20 -3.86
C HIS A 75 20.49 -21.62 -2.43
N PRO A 76 20.29 -22.45 -1.38
CA PRO A 76 20.39 -22.00 0.01
C PRO A 76 21.76 -21.43 0.39
N ASP A 77 22.83 -21.83 -0.29
CA ASP A 77 24.19 -21.33 -0.08
C ASP A 77 24.48 -20.00 -0.79
N GLY A 78 23.47 -19.44 -1.48
CA GLY A 78 23.56 -18.20 -2.25
C GLY A 78 24.14 -18.36 -3.66
N SER A 79 24.53 -19.57 -4.08
CA SER A 79 24.92 -19.84 -5.45
C SER A 79 23.71 -19.90 -6.39
N GLU A 80 23.95 -19.78 -7.69
CA GLU A 80 22.91 -19.82 -8.72
C GLU A 80 23.24 -20.82 -9.82
N THR A 81 22.24 -21.57 -10.28
CA THR A 81 22.33 -22.37 -11.50
C THR A 81 21.59 -21.69 -12.64
N PRO A 82 22.27 -21.33 -13.75
CA PRO A 82 21.62 -20.77 -14.91
C PRO A 82 20.61 -21.74 -15.54
N VAL A 83 19.41 -21.22 -15.79
CA VAL A 83 18.33 -21.90 -16.52
C VAL A 83 17.77 -20.98 -17.60
N LEU A 84 16.92 -21.51 -18.47
CA LEU A 84 16.13 -20.69 -19.38
C LEU A 84 14.69 -20.61 -18.88
N THR A 85 14.07 -19.45 -19.03
CA THR A 85 12.62 -19.30 -18.93
C THR A 85 12.02 -19.09 -20.33
N MET A 86 10.86 -19.70 -20.57
CA MET A 86 10.11 -19.59 -21.81
C MET A 86 8.80 -18.88 -21.52
N GLY A 87 8.51 -17.79 -22.21
CA GLY A 87 7.26 -17.07 -22.05
C GLY A 87 7.35 -15.59 -22.44
N PRO A 88 6.27 -15.00 -22.97
CA PRO A 88 4.99 -15.67 -23.26
C PRO A 88 5.06 -16.62 -24.48
N VAL A 89 4.00 -17.41 -24.68
CA VAL A 89 3.73 -18.12 -25.95
C VAL A 89 2.37 -17.62 -26.43
N ALA A 90 2.36 -16.84 -27.50
CA ALA A 90 1.16 -16.20 -28.02
C ALA A 90 0.77 -16.81 -29.36
N VAL A 91 -0.53 -17.08 -29.55
CA VAL A 91 -1.10 -17.43 -30.86
C VAL A 91 -2.37 -16.62 -31.02
N ARG A 92 -2.54 -16.02 -32.20
CA ARG A 92 -3.70 -15.22 -32.55
C ARG A 92 -4.99 -16.00 -32.24
N PRO A 93 -6.00 -15.41 -31.56
CA PRO A 93 -7.16 -16.16 -31.05
C PRO A 93 -7.89 -17.03 -32.07
N ASP A 94 -8.10 -16.53 -33.30
CA ASP A 94 -8.73 -17.24 -34.43
C ASP A 94 -7.90 -18.41 -34.99
N LEU A 95 -6.61 -18.45 -34.67
CA LEU A 95 -5.67 -19.49 -35.10
C LEU A 95 -5.29 -20.49 -34.00
N GLN A 96 -5.84 -20.33 -32.79
CA GLN A 96 -5.61 -21.27 -31.69
C GLN A 96 -6.18 -22.66 -32.00
N GLY A 97 -5.64 -23.69 -31.35
CA GLY A 97 -6.04 -25.09 -31.58
C GLY A 97 -5.53 -25.71 -32.88
N GLN A 98 -4.86 -24.95 -33.76
CA GLN A 98 -4.34 -25.43 -35.06
C GLN A 98 -2.89 -25.95 -35.01
N GLY A 99 -2.29 -26.06 -33.82
CA GLY A 99 -0.94 -26.61 -33.64
C GLY A 99 0.21 -25.61 -33.75
N ILE A 100 -0.03 -24.34 -34.08
CA ILE A 100 1.01 -23.29 -34.22
C ILE A 100 1.88 -23.16 -32.97
N GLY A 101 1.25 -22.97 -31.80
CA GLY A 101 1.96 -22.88 -30.52
C GLY A 101 2.74 -24.16 -30.17
N SER A 102 2.26 -25.32 -30.63
CA SER A 102 2.98 -26.58 -30.44
C SER A 102 4.24 -26.65 -31.29
N GLU A 103 4.22 -26.14 -32.52
CA GLU A 103 5.40 -26.10 -33.38
C GLU A 103 6.43 -25.08 -32.88
N LEU A 104 5.98 -23.91 -32.41
CA LEU A 104 6.83 -22.92 -31.75
C LEU A 104 7.60 -23.55 -30.56
N ILE A 105 6.88 -24.21 -29.65
CA ILE A 105 7.49 -24.86 -28.48
C ILE A 105 8.46 -25.98 -28.89
N ARG A 106 8.05 -26.90 -29.78
CA ARG A 106 8.92 -28.00 -30.20
C ARG A 106 10.18 -27.51 -30.92
N ARG A 107 10.06 -26.50 -31.78
CA ARG A 107 11.19 -25.93 -32.52
C ARG A 107 12.19 -25.28 -31.57
N THR A 108 11.71 -24.47 -30.63
CA THR A 108 12.57 -23.74 -29.69
C THR A 108 13.20 -24.64 -28.64
N LEU A 109 12.48 -25.64 -28.10
CA LEU A 109 13.06 -26.64 -27.19
C LEU A 109 14.21 -27.42 -27.86
N ARG A 110 14.07 -27.80 -29.14
CA ARG A 110 15.19 -28.41 -29.89
C ARG A 110 16.38 -27.46 -30.00
N SER A 111 16.16 -26.18 -30.26
CA SER A 111 17.22 -25.15 -30.34
C SER A 111 17.84 -24.79 -28.98
N ALA A 112 17.10 -25.01 -27.88
CA ALA A 112 17.54 -24.76 -26.51
C ALA A 112 18.44 -25.88 -25.95
N ALA A 113 18.43 -27.06 -26.58
CA ALA A 113 19.23 -28.20 -26.16
C ALA A 113 20.72 -27.84 -26.03
N GLY A 114 21.32 -28.20 -24.89
CA GLY A 114 22.73 -27.92 -24.59
C GLY A 114 23.05 -26.48 -24.15
N ARG A 115 22.05 -25.59 -24.05
CA ARG A 115 22.26 -24.20 -23.59
C ARG A 115 22.09 -24.01 -22.08
N ALA A 116 21.34 -24.89 -21.44
CA ALA A 116 21.06 -24.88 -20.00
C ALA A 116 20.68 -26.29 -19.53
N CYS A 117 20.62 -26.50 -18.21
CA CYS A 117 20.14 -27.76 -17.64
C CYS A 117 18.61 -27.94 -17.76
N ALA A 118 17.85 -26.85 -17.85
CA ALA A 118 16.39 -26.88 -17.97
C ALA A 118 15.82 -25.63 -18.67
N VAL A 119 14.60 -25.80 -19.21
CA VAL A 119 13.68 -24.69 -19.51
C VAL A 119 12.54 -24.73 -18.49
N ILE A 120 12.29 -23.63 -17.80
CA ILE A 120 11.26 -23.51 -16.76
C ILE A 120 10.19 -22.50 -17.20
N ILE A 121 8.93 -22.71 -16.84
CA ILE A 121 7.81 -21.83 -17.19
C ILE A 121 6.70 -21.89 -16.13
N TYR A 122 5.98 -20.78 -15.93
CA TYR A 122 4.65 -20.80 -15.30
C TYR A 122 3.56 -21.09 -16.32
N GLY A 123 2.82 -22.19 -16.15
CA GLY A 123 1.81 -22.60 -17.12
C GLY A 123 0.87 -23.70 -16.65
N ASN A 124 -0.07 -24.08 -17.52
CA ASN A 124 -1.02 -25.15 -17.24
C ASN A 124 -0.38 -26.55 -17.46
N PRO A 125 -0.25 -27.40 -16.42
CA PRO A 125 0.34 -28.73 -16.56
C PRO A 125 -0.33 -29.60 -17.64
N ALA A 126 -1.65 -29.50 -17.80
CA ALA A 126 -2.40 -30.26 -18.80
C ALA A 126 -1.98 -29.92 -20.24
N TYR A 127 -1.52 -28.69 -20.48
CA TYR A 127 -1.06 -28.24 -21.78
C TYR A 127 0.42 -28.61 -22.02
N TYR A 128 1.30 -28.39 -21.04
CA TYR A 128 2.74 -28.50 -21.26
C TYR A 128 3.32 -29.92 -21.10
N ARG A 129 2.66 -30.81 -20.35
CA ARG A 129 3.11 -32.21 -20.17
C ARG A 129 3.33 -32.95 -21.50
N ARG A 130 2.53 -32.66 -22.52
CA ARG A 130 2.65 -33.27 -23.86
C ARG A 130 3.93 -32.92 -24.62
N PHE A 131 4.67 -31.90 -24.16
CA PHE A 131 5.97 -31.53 -24.71
C PHE A 131 7.14 -32.10 -23.90
N GLY A 132 6.87 -32.79 -22.78
CA GLY A 132 7.89 -33.33 -21.88
C GLY A 132 8.15 -32.50 -20.63
N PHE A 133 7.36 -31.44 -20.38
CA PHE A 133 7.44 -30.71 -19.11
C PHE A 133 6.89 -31.54 -17.95
N ARG A 134 7.55 -31.44 -16.80
CA ARG A 134 7.27 -32.13 -15.53
C ARG A 134 7.02 -31.12 -14.42
N SER A 135 6.44 -31.54 -13.29
CA SER A 135 6.20 -30.62 -12.17
C SER A 135 7.53 -30.20 -11.53
N ALA A 136 7.66 -28.93 -11.16
CA ALA A 136 8.81 -28.41 -10.41
C ALA A 136 9.05 -29.14 -9.08
N SER A 137 7.98 -29.61 -8.43
CA SER A 137 8.05 -30.39 -7.18
C SER A 137 8.88 -31.67 -7.32
N GLU A 138 8.91 -32.28 -8.52
CA GLU A 138 9.71 -33.48 -8.80
C GLU A 138 11.22 -33.21 -8.75
N PHE A 139 11.63 -31.93 -8.80
CA PHE A 139 13.02 -31.48 -8.77
C PHE A 139 13.35 -30.68 -7.51
N GLY A 140 12.41 -30.51 -6.58
CA GLY A 140 12.59 -29.63 -5.42
C GLY A 140 12.73 -28.15 -5.82
N ILE A 141 12.04 -27.72 -6.89
CA ILE A 141 12.03 -26.33 -7.34
C ILE A 141 10.79 -25.62 -6.81
N THR A 142 11.00 -24.46 -6.19
CA THR A 142 9.95 -23.58 -5.63
C THR A 142 9.86 -22.29 -6.46
N ASP A 143 8.87 -21.44 -6.16
CA ASP A 143 8.91 -20.04 -6.59
C ASP A 143 10.03 -19.25 -5.88
N SER A 144 10.18 -17.98 -6.25
CA SER A 144 11.20 -17.08 -5.68
C SER A 144 11.00 -16.77 -4.19
N SER A 145 9.82 -17.07 -3.63
CA SER A 145 9.53 -16.94 -2.20
C SER A 145 9.88 -18.20 -1.38
N GLY A 146 10.24 -19.29 -2.07
CA GLY A 146 10.46 -20.59 -1.43
C GLY A 146 9.21 -21.46 -1.32
N SER A 147 8.10 -21.07 -1.96
CA SER A 147 6.84 -21.81 -1.91
C SER A 147 6.67 -22.77 -3.09
N GLU A 148 6.10 -23.94 -2.86
CA GLU A 148 5.72 -24.85 -3.95
C GLU A 148 4.63 -24.21 -4.82
N CYS A 149 4.82 -24.22 -6.13
CA CYS A 149 3.86 -23.68 -7.08
C CYS A 149 3.54 -24.70 -8.18
N PRO A 150 2.32 -25.25 -8.23
CA PRO A 150 1.91 -26.23 -9.24
C PRO A 150 1.96 -25.73 -10.69
N ALA A 151 2.00 -24.40 -10.88
CA ALA A 151 2.13 -23.79 -12.18
C ALA A 151 3.58 -23.80 -12.71
N ILE A 152 4.59 -24.01 -11.86
CA ILE A 152 5.99 -24.11 -12.32
C ILE A 152 6.22 -25.48 -12.94
N LEU A 153 6.65 -25.46 -14.20
CA LEU A 153 6.88 -26.63 -15.02
C LEU A 153 8.29 -26.62 -15.59
N VAL A 154 8.93 -27.79 -15.57
CA VAL A 154 10.34 -27.97 -15.90
C VAL A 154 10.46 -28.91 -17.10
N PHE A 155 11.11 -28.46 -18.17
CA PHE A 155 11.58 -29.32 -19.25
C PHE A 155 13.07 -29.63 -19.00
N PRO A 156 13.40 -30.84 -18.48
CA PRO A 156 14.78 -31.19 -18.15
C PRO A 156 15.58 -31.47 -19.42
N MET A 157 16.80 -30.94 -19.49
CA MET A 157 17.77 -31.18 -20.57
C MET A 157 19.09 -31.78 -20.05
N GLY A 158 19.12 -32.18 -18.78
CA GLY A 158 20.25 -32.76 -18.08
C GLY A 158 19.90 -33.00 -16.61
N GLU A 159 20.90 -33.01 -15.74
CA GLU A 159 20.70 -32.99 -14.29
C GLU A 159 20.21 -31.60 -13.87
N VAL A 160 19.05 -31.56 -13.21
CA VAL A 160 18.40 -30.32 -12.76
C VAL A 160 18.46 -30.26 -11.24
N PRO A 161 19.20 -29.31 -10.64
CA PRO A 161 19.26 -29.19 -9.19
C PRO A 161 17.97 -28.59 -8.63
N SER A 162 17.73 -28.79 -7.33
CA SER A 162 16.69 -28.07 -6.57
C SER A 162 17.03 -26.59 -6.42
N GLY A 163 16.05 -25.74 -6.13
CA GLY A 163 16.29 -24.32 -5.85
C GLY A 163 15.06 -23.44 -6.03
N ALA A 164 15.16 -22.19 -5.59
CA ALA A 164 14.10 -21.20 -5.81
C ALA A 164 14.20 -20.61 -7.21
N PHE A 165 13.12 -20.69 -7.99
CA PHE A 165 13.09 -20.20 -9.36
C PHE A 165 12.94 -18.68 -9.42
N ASP A 166 13.94 -18.02 -10.02
CA ASP A 166 13.94 -16.59 -10.29
C ASP A 166 13.91 -16.35 -11.80
N GLU A 167 12.75 -15.87 -12.30
CA GLU A 167 12.53 -15.53 -13.71
C GLU A 167 13.31 -14.30 -14.18
N GLY A 168 13.84 -13.53 -13.24
CA GLY A 168 14.55 -12.29 -13.50
C GLY A 168 13.64 -11.05 -13.63
N PRO A 169 14.25 -9.86 -13.70
CA PRO A 169 13.55 -8.58 -13.54
C PRO A 169 12.59 -8.24 -14.69
N VAL A 170 12.76 -8.84 -15.87
CA VAL A 170 11.91 -8.54 -17.04
C VAL A 170 10.47 -9.05 -16.88
N TYR A 171 10.26 -10.04 -16.02
CA TYR A 171 8.92 -10.56 -15.68
C TYR A 171 8.29 -9.83 -14.49
N GLN A 172 9.03 -8.93 -13.82
CA GLN A 172 8.53 -8.11 -12.71
C GLN A 172 7.89 -6.81 -13.24
N VAL A 173 6.66 -6.93 -13.73
CA VAL A 173 5.87 -5.80 -14.26
C VAL A 173 4.98 -5.16 -13.20
N THR A 174 4.92 -3.82 -13.20
CA THR A 174 4.07 -3.05 -12.27
C THR A 174 2.77 -2.63 -12.95
N PRO A 175 1.63 -2.52 -12.23
CA PRO A 175 0.37 -2.01 -12.79
C PRO A 175 0.50 -0.64 -13.46
N GLU A 176 1.38 0.24 -12.96
CA GLU A 176 1.62 1.58 -13.49
C GLU A 176 2.22 1.53 -14.89
N LYS A 177 3.29 0.74 -15.08
CA LYS A 177 3.92 0.51 -16.38
C LYS A 177 2.94 -0.10 -17.38
N VAL A 178 2.16 -1.10 -16.95
CA VAL A 178 1.14 -1.73 -17.81
C VAL A 178 0.10 -0.71 -18.25
N ARG A 179 -0.41 0.12 -17.33
CA ARG A 179 -1.38 1.20 -17.67
C ARG A 179 -0.79 2.24 -18.61
N ALA A 180 0.49 2.59 -18.45
CA ALA A 180 1.16 3.53 -19.34
C ALA A 180 1.32 2.95 -20.74
N PHE A 181 1.75 1.70 -20.85
CA PHE A 181 1.91 1.00 -22.12
C PHE A 181 0.57 0.70 -22.81
N ASP A 182 -0.46 0.33 -22.06
CA ASP A 182 -1.83 0.11 -22.59
C ASP A 182 -2.38 1.33 -23.36
N ARG A 183 -1.91 2.56 -23.07
CA ARG A 183 -2.34 3.79 -23.76
C ARG A 183 -1.83 3.89 -25.20
N THR A 184 -0.82 3.12 -25.58
CA THR A 184 -0.31 3.11 -26.97
C THR A 184 -1.13 2.21 -27.89
N PHE A 185 -2.06 1.43 -27.35
CA PHE A 185 -2.92 0.52 -28.09
C PHE A 185 -4.38 1.00 -28.09
N PRO A 186 -5.23 0.50 -29.01
CA PRO A 186 -6.66 0.73 -28.95
C PRO A 186 -7.25 0.36 -27.58
N HIS A 187 -8.17 1.19 -27.09
CA HIS A 187 -8.83 0.96 -25.81
C HIS A 187 -9.60 -0.37 -25.81
N ARG A 188 -9.46 -1.16 -24.75
CA ARG A 188 -10.24 -2.37 -24.49
C ARG A 188 -10.72 -2.39 -23.05
N GLN A 189 -11.95 -2.84 -22.85
CA GLN A 189 -12.53 -3.02 -21.53
C GLN A 189 -11.96 -4.28 -20.87
N LYS A 190 -11.61 -4.18 -19.58
CA LYS A 190 -11.12 -5.29 -18.75
C LYS A 190 -12.31 -6.02 -18.11
N HIS A 191 -12.27 -7.34 -18.11
CA HIS A 191 -13.35 -8.18 -17.57
C HIS A 191 -12.80 -9.17 -16.53
N LEU A 192 -13.46 -9.20 -15.38
CA LEU A 192 -13.28 -10.27 -14.40
C LEU A 192 -14.01 -11.53 -14.90
N ARG A 193 -13.28 -12.65 -15.03
CA ARG A 193 -13.82 -13.92 -15.51
C ARG A 193 -13.63 -15.02 -14.47
N SER A 194 -14.58 -15.95 -14.39
CA SER A 194 -14.44 -17.13 -13.54
C SER A 194 -13.24 -17.98 -14.01
N GLY A 195 -12.36 -18.37 -13.08
CA GLY A 195 -11.16 -19.17 -13.38
C GLY A 195 -9.88 -18.37 -13.72
N GLN A 196 -9.86 -17.05 -13.51
CA GLN A 196 -8.63 -16.24 -13.57
C GLN A 196 -7.70 -16.61 -12.40
N LEU A 197 -6.47 -17.04 -12.70
CA LEU A 197 -5.55 -17.71 -11.77
C LEU A 197 -4.62 -16.76 -10.99
N PHE A 198 -4.47 -15.51 -11.42
CA PHE A 198 -3.49 -14.55 -10.85
C PHE A 198 -4.10 -13.22 -10.41
N TRP A 199 -5.43 -13.14 -10.27
CA TRP A 199 -6.08 -11.94 -9.78
C TRP A 199 -6.25 -11.96 -8.27
N VAL A 200 -5.33 -11.30 -7.56
CA VAL A 200 -5.64 -10.66 -6.28
C VAL A 200 -5.99 -9.21 -6.64
N PRO A 201 -7.16 -8.68 -6.23
CA PRO A 201 -7.47 -7.28 -6.50
C PRO A 201 -6.32 -6.41 -5.97
N PRO A 202 -5.78 -5.46 -6.76
CA PRO A 202 -4.81 -4.52 -6.24
C PRO A 202 -5.45 -3.85 -5.04
N GLY A 203 -4.78 -3.94 -3.88
CA GLY A 203 -5.15 -3.13 -2.74
C GLY A 203 -5.21 -1.66 -3.14
N PRO A 204 -5.87 -0.80 -2.35
CA PRO A 204 -5.76 0.64 -2.56
C PRO A 204 -4.28 1.03 -2.68
N PRO A 205 -3.95 2.07 -3.47
CA PRO A 205 -2.57 2.52 -3.62
C PRO A 205 -1.90 2.60 -2.25
N PRO A 206 -0.62 2.22 -2.12
CA PRO A 206 0.06 2.24 -0.83
C PRO A 206 -0.10 3.63 -0.25
N GLU A 207 -0.82 3.69 0.87
CA GLU A 207 -1.09 4.94 1.54
C GLU A 207 0.22 5.57 2.00
N ASP A 208 0.29 6.90 1.94
CA ASP A 208 1.40 7.65 2.53
C ASP A 208 1.68 7.15 3.96
N PRO A 209 2.92 6.72 4.28
CA PRO A 209 3.23 6.13 5.58
C PRO A 209 2.86 7.02 6.78
N LEU A 210 2.90 8.35 6.62
CA LEU A 210 2.54 9.29 7.68
C LEU A 210 1.03 9.36 7.87
N LEU A 211 0.27 9.39 6.76
CA LEU A 211 -1.20 9.35 6.81
C LEU A 211 -1.68 8.04 7.43
N LYS A 212 -1.07 6.91 7.02
CA LYS A 212 -1.33 5.59 7.59
C LYS A 212 -1.07 5.58 9.10
N LYS A 213 0.11 6.06 9.53
CA LYS A 213 0.50 6.08 10.95
C LYS A 213 -0.41 7.00 11.79
N SER A 214 -0.79 8.16 11.27
CA SER A 214 -1.75 9.06 11.92
C SER A 214 -3.10 8.38 12.14
N ARG A 215 -3.64 7.73 11.09
CA ARG A 215 -4.91 7.01 11.19
C ARG A 215 -4.82 5.85 12.18
N GLU A 216 -3.77 5.03 12.13
CA GLU A 216 -3.60 3.90 13.05
C GLU A 216 -3.57 4.37 14.51
N LEU A 217 -2.87 5.48 14.80
CA LEU A 217 -2.82 6.06 16.13
C LEU A 217 -4.19 6.59 16.58
N ARG A 218 -4.93 7.26 15.70
CA ARG A 218 -6.31 7.70 15.98
C ARG A 218 -7.27 6.53 16.20
N ASP A 219 -7.12 5.45 15.46
CA ASP A 219 -7.94 4.25 15.64
C ASP A 219 -7.61 3.57 16.99
N CYS A 220 -6.34 3.60 17.42
CA CYS A 220 -5.96 3.22 18.79
C CYS A 220 -6.60 4.13 19.84
N ALA A 221 -6.55 5.46 19.65
CA ALA A 221 -7.19 6.44 20.55
C ALA A 221 -8.70 6.18 20.66
N SER A 222 -9.36 5.87 19.53
CA SER A 222 -10.78 5.55 19.49
C SER A 222 -11.13 4.29 20.28
N ARG A 223 -10.30 3.24 20.18
CA ARG A 223 -10.46 2.01 20.97
C ARG A 223 -10.20 2.25 22.45
N PHE A 224 -9.19 3.05 22.77
CA PHE A 224 -8.87 3.43 24.13
C PHE A 224 -10.04 4.18 24.78
N LEU A 225 -10.57 5.23 24.15
CA LEU A 225 -11.73 5.99 24.67
C LEU A 225 -12.96 5.11 24.90
N LYS A 226 -13.27 4.21 23.96
CA LYS A 226 -14.41 3.28 24.09
C LYS A 226 -14.25 2.25 25.21
N SER A 227 -13.03 1.97 25.64
CA SER A 227 -12.73 0.93 26.65
C SER A 227 -12.28 1.49 27.99
N SER A 228 -12.11 2.82 28.10
CA SER A 228 -11.62 3.48 29.31
C SER A 228 -12.71 3.80 30.32
N GLY A 229 -13.97 3.93 29.88
CA GLY A 229 -15.08 4.40 30.72
C GLY A 229 -15.13 5.92 30.90
N ILE A 230 -14.27 6.68 30.18
CA ILE A 230 -14.15 8.14 30.34
C ILE A 230 -15.41 8.86 29.86
N LEU A 231 -15.93 8.46 28.69
CA LEU A 231 -17.11 9.10 28.10
C LEU A 231 -18.33 8.85 28.99
N GLU A 232 -18.51 7.60 29.41
CA GLU A 232 -19.61 7.17 30.28
C GLU A 232 -19.57 7.86 31.64
N ALA A 233 -18.38 8.10 32.19
CA ALA A 233 -18.22 8.83 33.44
C ALA A 233 -18.79 10.25 33.32
N TRP A 234 -18.44 10.99 32.27
CA TRP A 234 -18.93 12.35 32.06
C TRP A 234 -20.41 12.40 31.68
N GLU A 235 -20.87 11.49 30.82
CA GLU A 235 -22.27 11.37 30.45
C GLU A 235 -23.16 11.06 31.67
N SER A 236 -22.65 10.32 32.66
CA SER A 236 -23.41 9.98 33.89
C SER A 236 -23.83 11.18 34.73
N ILE A 237 -23.17 12.34 34.54
CA ILE A 237 -23.51 13.59 35.21
C ILE A 237 -24.14 14.61 34.25
N GLY A 238 -24.55 14.18 33.06
CA GLY A 238 -25.13 15.03 32.02
C GLY A 238 -24.10 15.86 31.25
N GLY A 239 -22.81 15.52 31.35
CA GLY A 239 -21.75 16.20 30.60
C GLY A 239 -21.83 15.89 29.11
N ALA A 240 -21.95 16.93 28.28
CA ALA A 240 -21.85 16.79 26.83
C ALA A 240 -20.39 16.79 26.41
N VAL A 241 -19.85 15.61 26.08
CA VAL A 241 -18.44 15.42 25.73
C VAL A 241 -18.20 15.71 24.24
N ARG A 242 -17.20 16.53 23.95
CA ARG A 242 -16.75 16.87 22.60
C ARG A 242 -15.25 16.63 22.47
N CYS A 243 -14.87 15.88 21.45
CA CYS A 243 -13.47 15.64 21.13
C CYS A 243 -12.91 16.79 20.31
N VAL A 244 -11.73 17.30 20.67
CA VAL A 244 -11.05 18.39 19.97
C VAL A 244 -9.60 18.02 19.63
N GLY A 245 -8.84 18.97 19.11
CA GLY A 245 -7.40 18.81 18.94
C GLY A 245 -6.96 17.80 17.87
N SER A 246 -5.81 17.15 18.09
CA SER A 246 -5.16 16.27 17.10
C SER A 246 -5.98 15.02 16.77
N TYR A 247 -6.70 14.49 17.77
CA TYR A 247 -7.56 13.33 17.59
C TYR A 247 -8.75 13.65 16.66
N ARG A 248 -9.45 14.77 16.90
CA ARG A 248 -10.60 15.20 16.08
C ARG A 248 -10.21 15.61 14.66
N SER A 249 -9.01 16.17 14.48
CA SER A 249 -8.53 16.72 13.20
C SER A 249 -7.77 15.72 12.32
N ASP A 250 -7.63 14.45 12.73
CA ASP A 250 -6.85 13.41 12.02
C ASP A 250 -5.35 13.80 11.87
N LEU A 251 -4.79 14.44 12.89
CA LEU A 251 -3.42 14.97 12.91
C LEU A 251 -2.57 14.39 14.06
N MET A 252 -2.94 13.23 14.59
CA MET A 252 -2.13 12.50 15.58
C MET A 252 -0.84 11.97 14.95
N MET A 253 0.27 11.95 15.69
CA MET A 253 1.55 11.49 15.10
C MET A 253 2.47 10.72 16.05
N LYS A 254 2.81 11.32 17.19
CA LYS A 254 3.70 10.73 18.19
C LYS A 254 3.00 10.57 19.53
N ASP A 255 2.37 11.64 19.99
CA ASP A 255 1.80 11.70 21.33
C ASP A 255 0.47 10.95 21.42
N ARG A 256 0.34 10.17 22.50
CA ARG A 256 -0.89 9.49 22.92
C ARG A 256 -1.75 10.44 23.76
N ASP A 257 -2.11 11.54 23.13
CA ASP A 257 -2.77 12.67 23.78
C ASP A 257 -4.15 12.92 23.17
N ILE A 258 -5.14 13.08 24.04
CA ILE A 258 -6.54 13.24 23.67
C ILE A 258 -7.13 14.42 24.43
N ASP A 259 -7.60 15.41 23.70
CA ASP A 259 -8.28 16.59 24.22
C ASP A 259 -9.80 16.40 24.20
N LEU A 260 -10.46 16.54 25.35
CA LEU A 260 -11.90 16.47 25.53
C LEU A 260 -12.42 17.75 26.19
N HIS A 261 -13.47 18.33 25.62
CA HIS A 261 -14.26 19.38 26.26
C HIS A 261 -15.58 18.81 26.75
N ILE A 262 -15.96 19.13 27.99
CA ILE A 262 -17.14 18.58 28.64
C ILE A 262 -18.03 19.73 29.09
N TYR A 263 -19.20 19.86 28.49
CA TYR A 263 -20.12 20.94 28.85
C TYR A 263 -21.13 20.47 29.90
N THR A 264 -21.21 21.22 30.99
CA THR A 264 -22.15 20.99 32.10
C THR A 264 -22.88 22.28 32.47
N GLU A 265 -24.14 22.18 32.91
CA GLU A 265 -24.94 23.34 33.35
C GLU A 265 -24.36 24.03 34.59
N THR A 266 -23.63 23.29 35.43
CA THR A 266 -22.98 23.79 36.63
C THR A 266 -21.57 23.24 36.76
N LEU A 267 -20.66 24.01 37.38
CA LEU A 267 -19.34 23.53 37.77
C LEU A 267 -19.36 23.11 39.24
N ASP A 268 -19.72 21.87 39.51
CA ASP A 268 -19.65 21.26 40.84
C ASP A 268 -18.49 20.27 40.92
N PRO A 269 -17.38 20.62 41.61
CA PRO A 269 -16.25 19.72 41.78
C PRO A 269 -16.63 18.38 42.43
N ALA A 270 -17.61 18.35 43.33
CA ALA A 270 -18.04 17.12 43.99
C ALA A 270 -18.73 16.17 43.01
N GLN A 271 -19.56 16.70 42.11
CA GLN A 271 -20.20 15.93 41.05
C GLN A 271 -19.16 15.37 40.07
N SER A 272 -18.20 16.19 39.64
CA SER A 272 -17.13 15.76 38.73
C SER A 272 -16.20 14.72 39.35
N LEU A 273 -15.82 14.87 40.63
CA LEU A 273 -15.06 13.85 41.37
C LEU A 273 -15.81 12.52 41.44
N ASN A 274 -17.13 12.57 41.68
CA ASN A 274 -17.95 11.37 41.73
C ASN A 274 -18.03 10.66 40.37
N ALA A 275 -18.14 11.40 39.26
CA ALA A 275 -18.07 10.87 37.91
C ALA A 275 -16.74 10.14 37.66
N LEU A 276 -15.62 10.79 38.00
CA LEU A 276 -14.27 10.26 37.75
C LEU A 276 -13.81 9.22 38.77
N ARG A 277 -14.58 8.96 39.84
CA ARG A 277 -14.23 8.01 40.91
C ARG A 277 -13.85 6.64 40.39
N ALA A 278 -14.62 6.08 39.45
CA ALA A 278 -14.34 4.76 38.90
C ALA A 278 -13.02 4.73 38.12
N LEU A 279 -12.70 5.81 37.41
CA LEU A 279 -11.44 5.98 36.69
C LEU A 279 -10.28 6.10 37.69
N ALA A 280 -10.43 6.90 38.74
CA ALA A 280 -9.40 7.08 39.76
C ALA A 280 -9.07 5.75 40.49
N CYS A 281 -10.07 4.89 40.71
CA CYS A 281 -9.88 3.56 41.31
C CYS A 281 -9.39 2.48 40.34
N SER A 282 -9.34 2.77 39.02
CA SER A 282 -8.92 1.80 38.03
C SER A 282 -7.43 1.47 38.19
N PRO A 283 -7.03 0.18 38.16
CA PRO A 283 -5.62 -0.20 38.20
C PRO A 283 -4.84 0.25 36.94
N ARG A 284 -5.54 0.70 35.89
CA ARG A 284 -4.94 1.26 34.67
C ARG A 284 -4.56 2.73 34.85
N THR A 285 -5.16 3.44 35.81
CA THR A 285 -4.84 4.85 36.07
C THR A 285 -3.48 4.98 36.73
N ARG A 286 -2.67 5.94 36.27
CA ARG A 286 -1.35 6.27 36.80
C ARG A 286 -1.35 7.63 37.49
N LYS A 287 -2.09 8.58 36.94
CA LYS A 287 -2.17 9.95 37.45
C LYS A 287 -3.53 10.53 37.12
N LEU A 288 -4.12 11.28 38.05
CA LEU A 288 -5.28 12.13 37.81
C LEU A 288 -5.02 13.47 38.50
N THR A 289 -5.02 14.56 37.75
CA THR A 289 -4.80 15.92 38.25
C THR A 289 -6.08 16.71 38.13
N TYR A 290 -6.37 17.54 39.12
CA TYR A 290 -7.52 18.44 39.14
C TYR A 290 -7.05 19.89 39.30
N ILE A 291 -7.61 20.79 38.49
CA ILE A 291 -7.39 22.23 38.58
C ILE A 291 -8.76 22.91 38.66
N ASN A 292 -8.92 23.81 39.64
CA ASN A 292 -10.15 24.58 39.82
C ASN A 292 -10.02 25.96 39.17
N GLY A 293 -10.49 26.07 37.92
CA GLY A 293 -10.59 27.33 37.18
C GLY A 293 -11.96 27.99 37.25
N ALA A 294 -12.90 27.52 38.09
CA ALA A 294 -14.32 27.91 37.99
C ALA A 294 -14.56 29.40 38.25
N ALA A 295 -13.69 30.03 39.05
CA ALA A 295 -13.72 31.46 39.38
C ALA A 295 -12.86 32.33 38.45
N THR A 296 -12.27 31.76 37.41
CA THR A 296 -11.52 32.50 36.38
C THR A 296 -12.42 32.88 35.21
N ASP A 297 -11.93 33.72 34.31
CA ASP A 297 -12.65 34.13 33.09
C ASP A 297 -12.91 32.97 32.10
N GLU A 298 -12.30 31.80 32.34
CA GLU A 298 -12.48 30.58 31.55
C GLU A 298 -13.69 29.76 32.00
N HIS A 299 -14.18 29.96 33.25
CA HIS A 299 -15.31 29.24 33.82
C HIS A 299 -15.22 27.72 33.57
N CYS A 300 -14.13 27.10 34.00
CA CYS A 300 -13.84 25.70 33.74
C CYS A 300 -13.26 24.94 34.95
N LEU A 301 -13.33 23.60 34.90
CA LEU A 301 -12.59 22.68 35.77
C LEU A 301 -11.73 21.79 34.87
N GLU A 302 -10.44 21.68 35.16
CA GLU A 302 -9.52 20.88 34.33
C GLU A 302 -9.18 19.57 35.01
N TRP A 303 -9.17 18.50 34.21
CA TRP A 303 -8.88 17.15 34.66
C TRP A 303 -7.86 16.52 33.70
N HIS A 304 -6.68 16.18 34.21
CA HIS A 304 -5.62 15.56 33.42
C HIS A 304 -5.42 14.12 33.88
N LEU A 305 -5.79 13.16 33.03
CA LEU A 305 -5.72 11.74 33.32
C LEU A 305 -4.55 11.11 32.56
N GLN A 306 -3.72 10.34 33.25
CA GLN A 306 -2.81 9.39 32.64
C GLN A 306 -3.28 7.97 32.94
N MET A 307 -3.60 7.20 31.90
CA MET A 307 -4.15 5.85 32.02
C MET A 307 -3.53 4.93 30.98
N ALA A 308 -3.16 3.71 31.39
CA ALA A 308 -2.64 2.69 30.48
C ALA A 308 -3.76 2.08 29.64
N ASP A 309 -3.49 1.75 28.37
CA ASP A 309 -4.38 0.93 27.55
C ASP A 309 -4.27 -0.58 27.87
N ALA A 310 -4.94 -1.43 27.09
CA ALA A 310 -4.91 -2.88 27.26
C ALA A 310 -3.52 -3.48 26.97
N ASP A 311 -2.72 -2.80 26.15
CA ASP A 311 -1.37 -3.22 25.77
C ASP A 311 -0.31 -2.62 26.72
N GLY A 312 -0.74 -1.81 27.70
CA GLY A 312 0.12 -1.18 28.70
C GLY A 312 0.68 0.18 28.28
N GLU A 313 0.30 0.69 27.12
CA GLU A 313 0.75 1.99 26.62
C GLU A 313 0.05 3.13 27.37
N LEU A 314 0.81 4.16 27.73
CA LEU A 314 0.27 5.26 28.53
C LEU A 314 -0.40 6.33 27.65
N TRP A 315 -1.65 6.64 27.94
CA TRP A 315 -2.41 7.72 27.33
C TRP A 315 -2.55 8.89 28.29
N THR A 316 -2.40 10.11 27.76
CA THR A 316 -2.82 11.35 28.42
C THR A 316 -4.17 11.76 27.86
N VAL A 317 -5.10 12.10 28.74
CA VAL A 317 -6.41 12.63 28.38
C VAL A 317 -6.63 13.92 29.17
N ASP A 318 -6.65 15.02 28.44
CA ASP A 318 -6.92 16.35 28.97
C ASP A 318 -8.41 16.64 28.81
N MET A 319 -9.09 16.81 29.93
CA MET A 319 -10.55 16.94 30.03
C MET A 319 -10.87 18.30 30.63
N ILE A 320 -11.32 19.24 29.80
CA ILE A 320 -11.69 20.58 30.23
C ILE A 320 -13.20 20.64 30.36
N GLN A 321 -13.69 20.63 31.60
CA GLN A 321 -15.10 20.79 31.90
C GLN A 321 -15.45 22.28 31.88
N ILE A 322 -16.35 22.69 31.00
CA ILE A 322 -16.70 24.09 30.73
C ILE A 322 -18.16 24.33 31.12
N LEU A 323 -18.43 25.49 31.73
CA LEU A 323 -19.80 25.92 32.01
C LEU A 323 -20.54 26.17 30.69
N ALA A 324 -21.65 25.46 30.49
CA ALA A 324 -22.51 25.65 29.30
C ALA A 324 -23.03 27.09 29.23
N GLY A 325 -23.01 27.68 28.03
CA GLY A 325 -23.37 29.08 27.79
C GLY A 325 -22.32 30.11 28.22
N SER A 326 -21.15 29.68 28.72
CA SER A 326 -20.03 30.58 28.98
C SER A 326 -19.35 31.05 27.70
N ARG A 327 -18.41 31.98 27.81
CA ARG A 327 -17.67 32.56 26.68
C ARG A 327 -16.97 31.52 25.81
N LEU A 328 -16.57 30.39 26.38
CA LEU A 328 -15.81 29.35 25.68
C LEU A 328 -16.68 28.25 25.06
N ASP A 329 -18.02 28.32 25.23
CA ASP A 329 -18.95 27.35 24.66
C ASP A 329 -18.85 27.31 23.13
N GLY A 330 -18.42 26.16 22.60
CA GLY A 330 -18.25 25.92 21.17
C GLY A 330 -17.00 26.58 20.56
N PHE A 331 -16.27 27.42 21.31
CA PHE A 331 -15.17 28.21 20.75
C PHE A 331 -14.04 27.34 20.17
N PHE A 332 -13.66 26.28 20.87
CA PHE A 332 -12.54 25.44 20.45
C PHE A 332 -12.94 24.39 19.41
N GLU A 333 -14.20 23.96 19.45
CA GLU A 333 -14.81 23.10 18.46
C GLU A 333 -14.87 23.83 17.12
N ASP A 334 -15.39 25.05 17.10
CA ASP A 334 -15.42 25.89 15.90
C ASP A 334 -14.02 26.13 15.32
N THR A 335 -13.01 26.35 16.18
CA THR A 335 -11.61 26.46 15.75
C THR A 335 -11.11 25.15 15.15
N THR A 336 -11.45 24.01 15.76
CA THR A 336 -11.06 22.67 15.25
C THR A 336 -11.73 22.38 13.91
N GLU A 337 -13.01 22.70 13.75
CA GLU A 337 -13.72 22.54 12.47
C GLU A 337 -13.14 23.47 11.40
N ALA A 338 -12.85 24.73 11.72
CA ALA A 338 -12.19 25.65 10.78
C ALA A 338 -10.82 25.13 10.31
N ILE A 339 -10.05 24.51 11.21
CA ILE A 339 -8.80 23.83 10.85
C ILE A 339 -9.08 22.67 9.91
N ILE A 340 -10.05 21.80 10.22
CA ILE A 340 -10.41 20.66 9.37
C ILE A 340 -10.81 21.12 7.96
N ASP A 341 -11.61 22.17 7.86
CA ASP A 341 -12.08 22.73 6.59
C ASP A 341 -10.94 23.35 5.76
N ALA A 342 -9.91 23.88 6.42
CA ALA A 342 -8.72 24.44 5.77
C ALA A 342 -7.69 23.37 5.36
N LEU A 343 -7.81 22.11 5.81
CA LEU A 343 -6.84 21.06 5.49
C LEU A 343 -7.01 20.53 4.06
N THR A 344 -5.91 20.53 3.31
CA THR A 344 -5.75 19.77 2.07
C THR A 344 -4.92 18.51 2.34
N PRO A 345 -4.91 17.51 1.43
CA PRO A 345 -4.01 16.36 1.57
C PRO A 345 -2.54 16.76 1.74
N GLU A 346 -2.12 17.83 1.07
CA GLU A 346 -0.75 18.36 1.15
C GLU A 346 -0.47 19.01 2.52
N THR A 347 -1.33 19.91 2.99
CA THR A 347 -1.11 20.59 4.28
C THR A 347 -1.24 19.61 5.45
N ARG A 348 -2.14 18.63 5.36
CA ARG A 348 -2.24 17.52 6.32
C ARG A 348 -0.94 16.74 6.41
N ARG A 349 -0.41 16.27 5.27
CA ARG A 349 0.86 15.55 5.23
C ARG A 349 1.98 16.41 5.81
N ARG A 350 2.04 17.68 5.46
CA ARG A 350 3.07 18.62 5.94
C ARG A 350 3.05 18.78 7.46
N ILE A 351 1.87 18.94 8.06
CA ILE A 351 1.72 19.02 9.52
C ILE A 351 2.22 17.73 10.18
N LEU A 352 1.88 16.57 9.63
CA LEU A 352 2.34 15.28 10.15
C LEU A 352 3.87 15.11 10.02
N GLU A 353 4.47 15.58 8.92
CA GLU A 353 5.93 15.62 8.74
C GLU A 353 6.60 16.47 9.84
N LEU A 354 6.08 17.66 10.13
CA LEU A 354 6.62 18.53 11.18
C LEU A 354 6.48 17.90 12.57
N LYS A 355 5.32 17.30 12.88
CA LYS A 355 5.11 16.58 14.14
C LYS A 355 6.03 15.36 14.26
N ALA A 356 6.29 14.66 13.16
CA ALA A 356 7.22 13.53 13.14
C ALA A 356 8.68 13.96 13.34
N ALA A 357 9.06 15.13 12.82
CA ALA A 357 10.40 15.70 12.96
C ALA A 357 10.66 16.32 14.34
N ALA A 358 9.61 16.67 15.09
CA ALA A 358 9.74 17.30 16.40
C ALA A 358 10.50 16.41 17.40
N PRO A 359 11.50 16.93 18.15
CA PRO A 359 12.15 16.19 19.22
C PRO A 359 11.15 15.74 20.29
N ASP A 360 11.32 14.54 20.84
CA ASP A 360 10.36 13.94 21.78
C ASP A 360 10.29 14.70 23.12
N ASP A 361 11.31 15.50 23.46
CA ASP A 361 11.37 16.36 24.64
C ASP A 361 10.83 17.79 24.39
N ALA A 362 10.49 18.12 23.14
CA ALA A 362 10.03 19.45 22.78
C ALA A 362 8.57 19.67 23.18
N LYS A 363 8.34 20.61 24.10
CA LYS A 363 6.99 21.08 24.44
C LYS A 363 6.49 22.04 23.35
N ILE A 364 5.71 21.53 22.40
CA ILE A 364 5.14 22.27 21.27
C ILE A 364 3.65 21.97 21.20
N CYS A 365 2.81 23.00 21.30
CA CYS A 365 1.36 22.81 21.21
C CYS A 365 0.94 22.50 19.76
N GLY A 366 -0.03 21.62 19.57
CA GLY A 366 -0.52 21.22 18.25
C GLY A 366 -0.90 22.40 17.34
N ILE A 367 -1.54 23.41 17.93
CA ILE A 367 -1.98 24.64 17.25
C ILE A 367 -0.81 25.42 16.60
N GLU A 368 0.41 25.30 17.13
CA GLU A 368 1.59 25.92 16.55
C GLU A 368 1.90 25.37 15.16
N PHE A 369 1.81 24.04 14.99
CA PHE A 369 2.01 23.39 13.69
C PHE A 369 0.96 23.80 12.67
N TYR A 370 -0.30 23.93 13.13
CA TYR A 370 -1.43 24.25 12.27
C TYR A 370 -1.29 25.68 11.74
N GLN A 371 -1.02 26.64 12.63
CA GLN A 371 -0.82 28.04 12.24
C GLN A 371 0.40 28.21 11.33
N ALA A 372 1.50 27.53 11.63
CA ALA A 372 2.72 27.60 10.81
C ALA A 372 2.48 27.14 9.37
N VAL A 373 1.75 26.04 9.17
CA VAL A 373 1.51 25.48 7.84
C VAL A 373 0.38 26.23 7.12
N LEU A 374 -0.74 26.47 7.78
CA LEU A 374 -1.94 27.04 7.15
C LEU A 374 -1.83 28.55 6.91
N ALA A 375 -1.16 29.29 7.79
CA ALA A 375 -0.99 30.75 7.67
C ALA A 375 0.45 31.19 7.36
N GLY A 376 1.46 30.42 7.81
CA GLY A 376 2.87 30.77 7.68
C GLY A 376 3.59 30.22 6.45
N SER A 377 2.91 29.42 5.61
CA SER A 377 3.49 28.71 4.46
C SER A 377 4.74 27.87 4.81
N VAL A 378 4.84 27.38 6.04
CA VAL A 378 5.98 26.59 6.52
C VAL A 378 5.98 25.20 5.88
N THR A 379 7.13 24.80 5.34
CA THR A 379 7.31 23.54 4.61
C THR A 379 8.28 22.57 5.27
N ASN A 380 9.10 22.99 6.22
CA ASN A 380 10.07 22.09 6.85
C ASN A 380 10.37 22.51 8.29
N TRP A 381 11.11 21.64 8.99
CA TRP A 381 11.41 21.80 10.41
C TRP A 381 12.21 23.09 10.70
N ASP A 382 13.18 23.44 9.86
CA ASP A 382 14.00 24.65 10.06
C ASP A 382 13.16 25.92 9.89
N GLU A 383 12.30 25.96 8.88
CA GLU A 383 11.31 27.03 8.70
C GLU A 383 10.35 27.12 9.89
N PHE A 384 9.89 25.97 10.41
CA PHE A 384 9.03 25.94 11.60
C PHE A 384 9.73 26.54 12.82
N GLN A 385 11.00 26.21 13.05
CA GLN A 385 11.78 26.79 14.14
C GLN A 385 11.98 28.30 13.96
N GLN A 386 12.20 28.78 12.74
CA GLN A 386 12.31 30.20 12.45
C GLN A 386 10.97 30.93 12.68
N TRP A 387 9.87 30.37 12.18
CA TRP A 387 8.52 30.89 12.39
C TRP A 387 8.20 31.02 13.88
N ARG A 388 8.52 29.98 14.67
CA ARG A 388 8.33 29.95 16.12
C ARG A 388 9.10 31.04 16.88
N ARG A 389 10.27 31.48 16.39
CA ARG A 389 11.06 32.57 16.99
C ARG A 389 10.48 33.96 16.73
N HIS A 390 9.74 34.14 15.64
CA HIS A 390 9.26 35.45 15.19
C HIS A 390 7.77 35.70 15.46
N ARG A 391 7.00 34.67 15.84
CA ARG A 391 5.58 34.84 16.18
C ARG A 391 5.39 35.55 17.52
N SER A 392 4.25 36.22 17.66
CA SER A 392 3.79 36.71 18.97
C SER A 392 3.15 35.56 19.77
N PRO A 393 3.45 35.38 21.08
CA PRO A 393 2.76 34.40 21.91
C PRO A 393 1.24 34.56 21.97
N GLU A 394 0.76 35.81 21.86
CA GLU A 394 -0.67 36.16 21.91
C GLU A 394 -1.42 35.72 20.63
N SER A 395 -0.71 35.39 19.55
CA SER A 395 -1.31 35.07 18.26
C SER A 395 -1.88 33.67 18.15
N LEU A 396 -1.80 32.84 19.20
CA LEU A 396 -2.23 31.43 19.14
C LEU A 396 -3.64 31.21 19.69
N PHE A 397 -3.99 31.89 20.79
CA PHE A 397 -5.23 31.60 21.53
C PHE A 397 -6.50 31.92 20.72
N ASN A 398 -6.46 33.00 19.92
CA ASN A 398 -7.59 33.46 19.11
C ASN A 398 -7.42 33.16 17.61
N TRP A 399 -6.44 32.34 17.24
CA TRP A 399 -6.21 32.09 15.83
C TRP A 399 -7.20 31.08 15.25
N ARG A 400 -7.71 31.43 14.06
CA ARG A 400 -8.49 30.57 13.18
C ARG A 400 -7.99 30.78 11.75
N PRO A 401 -7.88 29.72 10.93
CA PRO A 401 -7.42 29.81 9.54
C PRO A 401 -8.37 30.56 8.62
#